data_AF-A0A529HDF7-F1
#
_entry.id   AF-A0A529HDF7-F1
#
_cell.length_a   1.000
_cell.length_b   1.000
_cell.length_c   1.000
_cell.angle_alpha   90.00
_cell.angle_beta   90.00
_cell.angle_gamma   90.00
#
_symmetry.space_group_name_H-M   'P 1'
#
loop_
_entity.id
_entity.type
_entity.pdbx_description
1 polymer ?
#
loop_
_entity_poly.entity_id
_entity_poly.type
_entity_poly.pdbx_seq_one_letter_code
_entity_poly.pdbx_strand_id
1 'polypeptide(L)'
;VDVILNTNRTQTFEPDIFSNIGVDPLSKDILLIKSTNHFYAGFAPIAAEIIYVSAPSSYPSNPAVTDYTKLVRPVWPRVADPWL
;
A
#
# COMPACT_ATOMS: atom_id res chain seq x y z
N VAL A 1 2.73 1.56 20.82
CA VAL A 1 2.81 1.24 19.37
C VAL A 1 2.60 -0.24 19.25
N ASP A 2 1.58 -0.64 18.51
CA ASP A 2 1.22 -2.05 18.31
C ASP A 2 1.57 -2.46 16.88
N VAL A 3 2.15 -3.65 16.72
CA VAL A 3 2.60 -4.15 15.41
C VAL A 3 1.99 -5.52 15.16
N ILE A 4 1.27 -5.63 14.05
CA ILE A 4 0.66 -6.87 13.60
C ILE A 4 1.58 -7.52 12.58
N LEU A 5 2.02 -8.74 12.87
CA LEU A 5 2.86 -9.53 11.97
C LEU A 5 2.05 -10.68 11.37
N ASN A 6 2.11 -10.82 10.05
CA ASN A 6 1.47 -11.91 9.33
C ASN A 6 2.52 -12.88 8.82
N THR A 7 2.35 -14.18 9.10
CA THR A 7 3.21 -15.25 8.56
C THR A 7 3.00 -15.42 7.05
N ASN A 8 1.74 -15.35 6.61
CA ASN A 8 1.37 -15.47 5.21
C ASN A 8 1.20 -14.08 4.59
N ARG A 9 1.66 -13.92 3.35
CA ARG A 9 1.50 -12.66 2.61
C ARG A 9 0.02 -12.41 2.32
N THR A 10 -0.57 -11.48 3.06
CA THR A 10 -1.93 -10.97 2.84
C THR A 10 -1.94 -9.44 2.93
N GLN A 11 -2.92 -8.81 2.28
CA GLN A 11 -3.14 -7.37 2.38
C GLN A 11 -4.15 -7.08 3.49
N THR A 12 -4.06 -5.89 4.07
CA THR A 12 -5.06 -5.37 4.98
C THR A 12 -6.18 -4.72 4.17
N PHE A 13 -7.37 -5.32 4.22
CA PHE A 13 -8.55 -4.89 3.46
C PHE A 13 -9.53 -4.11 4.33
N GLU A 14 -9.82 -4.65 5.51
CA GLU A 14 -10.88 -4.17 6.41
C GLU A 14 -10.33 -3.92 7.83
N PRO A 15 -10.99 -3.07 8.66
CA PRO A 15 -10.57 -2.79 10.03
C PRO A 15 -10.67 -3.98 10.99
N ASP A 16 -11.48 -4.99 10.66
CA ASP A 16 -11.71 -6.16 11.50
C ASP A 16 -10.44 -6.96 11.82
N ILE A 17 -9.41 -6.89 10.96
CA ILE A 17 -8.10 -7.50 11.20
C ILE A 17 -7.47 -7.04 12.52
N PHE A 18 -7.72 -5.80 12.94
CA PHE A 18 -7.24 -5.25 14.21
C PHE A 18 -8.02 -5.85 15.38
N SER A 19 -9.35 -5.82 15.29
CA SER A 19 -10.23 -6.32 16.35
C SER A 19 -10.06 -7.83 16.57
N ASN A 20 -9.81 -8.59 15.49
CA ASN A 20 -9.57 -10.04 15.53
C ASN A 20 -8.33 -10.44 16.34
N ILE A 21 -7.41 -9.51 16.58
CA ILE A 21 -6.21 -9.73 17.41
C ILE A 21 -6.23 -8.90 18.70
N GLY A 22 -7.39 -8.35 19.08
CA GLY A 22 -7.57 -7.59 20.32
C GLY A 22 -7.14 -6.13 20.25
N VAL A 23 -6.96 -5.55 19.06
CA VAL A 23 -6.69 -4.12 18.89
C VAL A 23 -7.95 -3.41 18.41
N ASP A 24 -8.50 -2.50 19.21
CA ASP A 24 -9.58 -1.62 18.75
C ASP A 24 -9.04 -0.53 17.81
N PRO A 25 -9.37 -0.54 16.51
CA PRO A 25 -8.88 0.46 15.56
C PRO A 25 -9.40 1.88 15.86
N LEU A 26 -10.57 2.02 16.49
CA LEU A 26 -11.16 3.32 16.82
C LEU A 26 -10.51 3.97 18.05
N SER A 27 -9.79 3.18 18.85
CA SER A 27 -9.03 3.66 20.00
C SER A 27 -7.67 4.27 19.63
N LYS A 28 -7.26 4.21 18.35
CA LYS A 28 -5.95 4.67 17.89
C LYS A 28 -6.04 6.04 17.25
N ASP A 29 -5.12 6.93 17.62
CA ASP A 29 -4.95 8.22 16.95
C ASP A 29 -4.48 8.06 15.49
N ILE A 30 -3.70 7.01 15.22
CA ILE A 30 -3.13 6.72 13.89
C ILE A 30 -3.18 5.22 13.61
N LEU A 31 -3.67 4.86 12.42
CA LEU A 31 -3.58 3.53 11.85
C LEU A 31 -2.66 3.53 10.62
N LEU A 32 -1.62 2.70 10.64
CA LEU A 32 -0.73 2.51 9.49
C LEU A 32 -1.13 1.26 8.73
N ILE A 33 -1.68 1.43 7.52
CA ILE A 33 -2.14 0.33 6.68
C ILE A 33 -1.16 0.10 5.55
N LYS A 34 -0.53 -1.07 5.52
CA LYS A 34 0.39 -1.46 4.43
C LYS A 34 -0.40 -1.95 3.21
N SER A 35 -0.97 -1.02 2.46
CA SER A 35 -1.75 -1.30 1.25
C SER A 35 -1.73 -0.10 0.30
N THR A 36 -1.75 -0.34 -1.01
CA THR A 36 -1.76 0.74 -2.00
C THR A 36 -3.16 1.32 -2.19
N ASN A 37 -4.19 0.47 -2.35
CA ASN A 37 -5.55 0.92 -2.71
C ASN A 37 -6.66 0.09 -2.07
N HIS A 38 -6.47 -1.23 -1.93
CA HIS A 38 -7.55 -2.12 -1.50
C HIS A 38 -8.06 -1.89 -0.07
N PHE A 39 -7.32 -1.15 0.76
CA PHE A 39 -7.79 -0.77 2.09
C PHE A 39 -8.84 0.34 2.08
N TYR A 40 -8.88 1.16 1.03
CA TYR A 40 -9.58 2.45 1.08
C TYR A 40 -11.06 2.30 1.44
N ALA A 41 -11.75 1.35 0.79
CA ALA A 41 -13.18 1.14 1.02
C ALA A 41 -13.51 0.75 2.46
N GLY A 42 -12.67 -0.08 3.10
CA GLY A 42 -12.89 -0.55 4.46
C GLY A 42 -12.55 0.47 5.53
N PHE A 43 -11.53 1.31 5.29
CA PHE A 43 -11.03 2.26 6.30
C PHE A 43 -11.61 3.67 6.15
N ALA A 44 -12.02 4.09 4.95
CA ALA A 44 -12.62 5.42 4.75
C ALA A 44 -13.82 5.72 5.68
N PRO A 45 -14.70 4.77 6.03
CA PRO A 45 -15.81 5.03 6.95
C PRO A 45 -15.39 5.34 8.40
N ILE A 46 -14.20 4.90 8.82
CA ILE A 46 -13.71 5.06 10.21
C ILE A 46 -12.58 6.08 10.35
N ALA A 47 -11.97 6.49 9.23
CA ALA A 47 -10.87 7.45 9.20
C ALA A 47 -11.39 8.87 9.09
N ALA A 48 -10.85 9.79 9.92
CA ALA A 48 -11.09 11.22 9.74
C ALA A 48 -10.42 11.75 8.46
N GLU A 49 -9.24 11.21 8.14
CA GLU A 49 -8.48 11.54 6.93
C GLU A 49 -7.64 10.33 6.50
N ILE A 50 -7.46 10.16 5.19
CA ILE A 50 -6.54 9.17 4.61
C ILE A 50 -5.36 9.91 3.99
N ILE A 51 -4.18 9.70 4.56
CA ILE A 51 -2.92 10.27 4.07
C ILE A 51 -2.10 9.19 3.39
N TYR A 52 -1.86 9.35 2.09
CA TYR A 52 -0.96 8.47 1.34
C TYR A 52 0.49 8.84 1.62
N VAL A 53 1.25 7.88 2.14
CA VAL A 53 2.67 8.07 2.45
C VAL A 53 3.54 7.39 1.40
N SER A 54 4.44 8.17 0.81
CA SER A 54 5.57 7.62 0.05
C SER A 54 6.69 7.27 1.03
N ALA A 55 6.98 5.97 1.17
CA ALA A 55 8.05 5.48 2.00
C ALA A 55 9.07 4.69 1.16
N PRO A 56 10.36 4.64 1.57
CA PRO A 56 11.32 3.72 0.95
C PRO A 56 10.77 2.30 0.96
N SER A 57 10.63 1.71 -0.22
CA SER A 57 10.07 0.37 -0.36
C SER A 57 10.76 -0.37 -1.50
N SER A 58 10.77 -1.70 -1.43
CA SER A 58 11.15 -2.56 -2.55
C SER A 58 10.04 -2.70 -3.60
N TYR A 59 8.87 -2.10 -3.35
CA TYR A 59 7.77 -2.12 -4.30
C TYR A 59 8.04 -1.10 -5.41
N PRO A 60 8.11 -1.51 -6.69
CA PRO A 60 8.47 -0.65 -7.81
C PRO A 60 7.30 0.26 -8.20
N SER A 61 7.05 1.30 -7.39
CA SER A 61 5.92 2.23 -7.58
C SER A 61 6.16 3.26 -8.68
N ASN A 62 7.41 3.54 -9.05
CA ASN A 62 7.74 4.53 -10.07
C ASN A 62 8.29 3.85 -11.34
N PRO A 63 7.44 3.58 -12.36
CA PRO A 63 7.86 2.91 -13.58
C PRO A 63 8.94 3.68 -14.37
N ALA A 64 9.10 5.00 -14.15
CA ALA A 64 10.15 5.78 -14.80
C ALA A 64 11.57 5.35 -14.37
N VAL A 65 11.73 4.90 -13.12
CA VAL A 65 13.04 4.58 -12.53
C VAL A 65 13.20 3.12 -12.12
N THR A 66 12.11 2.33 -12.09
CA THR A 66 12.16 0.90 -11.75
C THR A 66 13.14 0.15 -12.65
N ASP A 67 14.06 -0.61 -12.06
CA ASP A 67 15.01 -1.43 -12.81
C ASP A 67 14.38 -2.75 -13.28
N TYR A 68 13.73 -2.71 -14.44
CA TYR A 68 13.08 -3.88 -15.02
C TYR A 68 14.09 -4.80 -15.71
N THR A 69 14.36 -5.96 -15.13
CA THR A 69 15.33 -6.93 -15.68
C THR A 69 14.79 -7.78 -16.84
N LYS A 70 13.48 -7.82 -17.03
CA LYS A 70 12.80 -8.63 -18.07
C LYS A 70 12.08 -7.80 -19.14
N LEU A 71 12.08 -6.47 -18.99
CA LEU A 71 11.40 -5.60 -19.94
C LEU A 71 12.34 -5.32 -21.12
N VAL A 72 12.01 -5.83 -22.30
CA VAL A 72 12.84 -5.71 -23.51
C VAL A 72 12.39 -4.61 -24.47
N ARG A 73 11.24 -3.99 -24.22
CA ARG A 73 10.64 -2.97 -25.08
C ARG A 73 10.64 -1.60 -24.41
N PRO A 74 10.64 -0.50 -25.18
CA PRO A 74 10.37 0.81 -24.62
C PRO A 74 8.99 0.85 -23.94
N VAL A 75 8.91 1.58 -22.82
CA VAL A 75 7.66 1.85 -22.10
C VAL A 75 7.62 3.31 -21.68
N TRP A 76 6.46 3.94 -21.80
CA TRP A 76 6.20 5.17 -21.08
C TRP A 76 6.04 4.85 -19.58
N PRO A 77 6.56 5.67 -18.65
CA PRO A 77 7.23 6.96 -18.83
C PRO A 77 8.78 6.89 -18.93
N ARG A 78 9.39 5.72 -19.18
CA ARG A 78 10.86 5.62 -19.37
C ARG A 78 11.33 6.24 -20.68
N VAL A 79 10.48 6.21 -21.69
CA VAL A 79 10.63 6.97 -22.94
C VAL A 79 9.36 7.78 -23.19
N ALA A 80 9.49 8.88 -23.95
CA ALA A 80 8.36 9.75 -24.26
C ALA A 80 7.34 9.08 -25.20
N ASP A 81 7.81 8.37 -26.22
CA ASP A 81 6.99 7.62 -27.17
C ASP A 81 7.48 6.17 -27.26
N PRO A 82 6.73 5.18 -26.75
CA PRO A 82 7.12 3.78 -26.77
C PRO A 82 6.78 3.04 -28.07
N TRP A 83 6.21 3.72 -29.08
CA TRP A 83 5.72 3.11 -30.32
C TRP A 83 6.53 3.47 -31.56
N LEU A 84 7.45 4.43 -31.46
CA LEU A 84 8.40 4.81 -32.53
C LEU A 84 9.54 3.81 -32.69
#